data_AF-A0AAE5VP03-F1
#
_entry.id   AF-A0AAE5VP03-F1
#
_cell.length_a   1.000
_cell.length_b   1.000
_cell.length_c   1.000
_cell.angle_alpha   90.00
_cell.angle_beta   90.00
_cell.angle_gamma   90.00
#
_symmetry.space_group_name_H-M   'P 1'
#
loop_
_entity.id
_entity.type
_entity.pdbx_description
1 polymer ?
#
loop_
_entity_poly.entity_id
_entity_poly.type
_entity_poly.pdbx_seq_one_letter_code
_entity_poly.pdbx_strand_id
1 'polypeptide(L)'
;MRFYRGLTVDSAAAIGVMQDIRMEGLASNTSKGRFLRWRPDPGLLNKDDLTLNDTRGERFRFDPVLACGTLEGALHYACKFNSQSDTRNPIIVEFDAEKSDVLIDGVDYAYDLFQANQDFKGLPAAVADIYGEKGLLYARRAWASQDPKCKIALADLMVADPEVVEFHYCNRNLIKASDKLMFHNAFALMRPIPASAIMNVYSPCGPYRPGKPHVVLNDVLGR
;
A
#
# COMPACT_ATOMS: atom_id res chain seq x y z
N MET A 1 -8.84 8.90 -8.69
CA MET A 1 -8.28 7.54 -8.90
C MET A 1 -9.15 6.55 -8.14
N ARG A 2 -9.38 5.36 -8.69
CA ARG A 2 -10.30 4.38 -8.09
C ARG A 2 -9.58 3.34 -7.25
N PHE A 3 -10.07 3.10 -6.04
CA PHE A 3 -9.50 2.17 -5.08
C PHE A 3 -10.51 1.20 -4.53
N TYR A 4 -9.99 0.10 -3.99
CA TYR A 4 -10.75 -0.98 -3.39
C TYR A 4 -10.18 -1.31 -2.02
N ARG A 5 -11.00 -1.20 -0.98
CA ARG A 5 -10.63 -1.64 0.37
C ARG A 5 -11.28 -2.99 0.65
N GLY A 6 -10.45 -3.97 0.99
CA GLY A 6 -10.90 -5.27 1.48
C GLY A 6 -11.05 -5.28 3.00
N LEU A 7 -12.25 -5.59 3.48
CA LEU A 7 -12.59 -5.71 4.88
C LEU A 7 -13.10 -7.11 5.17
N THR A 8 -12.96 -7.53 6.43
CA THR A 8 -13.56 -8.76 6.95
C THR A 8 -14.21 -8.41 8.26
N VAL A 9 -15.50 -8.71 8.37
CA VAL A 9 -16.29 -8.39 9.57
C VAL A 9 -17.06 -9.61 10.03
N ASP A 10 -17.62 -9.57 11.23
CA ASP A 10 -18.54 -10.63 11.67
C ASP A 10 -19.79 -10.65 10.79
N SER A 11 -20.22 -11.84 10.38
CA SER A 11 -21.33 -12.01 9.43
C SER A 11 -22.62 -11.35 9.92
N ALA A 12 -22.88 -11.41 11.24
CA ALA A 12 -24.04 -10.78 11.86
C ALA A 12 -24.01 -9.24 11.78
N ALA A 13 -22.82 -8.63 11.69
CA ALA A 13 -22.63 -7.18 11.61
C ALA A 13 -22.51 -6.67 10.18
N ALA A 14 -22.37 -7.55 9.18
CA ALA A 14 -21.98 -7.16 7.83
C ALA A 14 -22.95 -6.17 7.17
N ILE A 15 -24.26 -6.39 7.30
CA ILE A 15 -25.27 -5.47 6.73
C ILE A 15 -25.14 -4.08 7.34
N GLY A 16 -25.03 -4.00 8.68
CA GLY A 16 -24.87 -2.73 9.39
C GLY A 16 -23.60 -2.00 8.97
N VAL A 17 -22.45 -2.68 9.00
CA VAL A 17 -21.17 -2.09 8.57
C VAL A 17 -21.25 -1.57 7.13
N MET A 18 -21.85 -2.33 6.21
CA MET A 18 -22.00 -1.86 4.83
C MET A 18 -22.92 -0.64 4.71
N GLN A 19 -23.95 -0.52 5.55
CA GLN A 19 -24.82 0.65 5.59
C GLN A 19 -24.07 1.87 6.16
N ASP A 20 -23.36 1.69 7.28
CA ASP A 20 -22.58 2.75 7.92
C ASP A 20 -21.52 3.31 6.95
N ILE A 21 -20.79 2.45 6.24
CA ILE A 21 -19.80 2.91 5.24
C ILE A 21 -20.46 3.69 4.11
N ARG A 22 -21.64 3.29 3.65
CA ARG A 22 -22.36 4.05 2.59
C ARG A 22 -22.83 5.41 3.09
N MET A 23 -23.24 5.52 4.35
CA MET A 23 -23.79 6.76 4.91
C MET A 23 -22.69 7.71 5.39
N GLU A 24 -21.62 7.18 5.97
CA GLU A 24 -20.60 7.96 6.69
C GLU A 24 -19.23 7.95 5.99
N GLY A 25 -19.03 7.07 5.01
CA GLY A 25 -17.73 6.85 4.38
C GLY A 25 -16.77 6.06 5.27
N LEU A 26 -15.46 6.29 5.09
CA LEU A 26 -14.40 5.68 5.91
C LEU A 26 -13.77 6.76 6.81
N ALA A 27 -14.55 7.18 7.81
CA ALA A 27 -14.22 8.30 8.68
C ALA A 27 -13.49 7.92 9.97
N SER A 28 -13.66 6.69 10.49
CA SER A 28 -13.13 6.25 11.80
C SER A 28 -12.28 4.98 11.67
N ASN A 29 -11.33 4.76 12.59
CA ASN A 29 -10.91 3.41 12.90
C ASN A 29 -10.48 3.33 14.36
N THR A 30 -11.02 2.34 15.05
CA THR A 30 -10.69 1.91 16.42
C THR A 30 -9.27 1.35 16.56
N SER A 31 -8.48 1.32 15.48
CA SER A 31 -7.10 0.84 15.47
C SER A 31 -6.15 1.91 16.01
N LYS A 32 -5.97 1.94 17.34
CA LYS A 32 -5.00 2.80 18.02
C LYS A 32 -3.59 2.62 17.43
N GLY A 33 -3.09 3.63 16.72
CA GLY A 33 -1.66 3.97 16.55
C GLY A 33 -0.75 3.04 15.73
N ARG A 34 -1.17 1.86 15.27
CA ARG A 34 -0.27 0.90 14.62
C ARG A 34 0.04 1.16 13.13
N PHE A 35 -0.65 2.10 12.50
CA PHE A 35 -0.58 2.27 11.04
C PHE A 35 -0.30 3.71 10.58
N LEU A 36 0.32 4.54 11.41
CA LEU A 36 0.66 5.90 10.99
C LEU A 36 1.54 5.90 9.73
N ARG A 37 1.28 6.88 8.86
CA ARG A 37 2.06 7.13 7.64
C ARG A 37 2.50 8.58 7.65
N TRP A 38 3.54 8.87 6.87
CA TRP A 38 4.07 10.21 6.70
C TRP A 38 4.06 10.59 5.24
N ARG A 39 3.70 11.84 4.95
CA ARG A 39 3.75 12.42 3.62
C ARG A 39 4.85 13.47 3.54
N PRO A 40 6.10 13.06 3.30
CA PRO A 40 7.18 14.01 3.09
C PRO A 40 7.07 14.69 1.72
N ASP A 41 7.86 15.74 1.53
CA ASP A 41 8.03 16.41 0.23
C ASP A 41 9.01 15.61 -0.66
N PRO A 42 8.55 15.00 -1.77
CA PRO A 42 9.42 14.24 -2.67
C PRO A 42 10.55 15.08 -3.30
N GLY A 43 10.41 16.42 -3.32
CA GLY A 43 11.44 17.36 -3.77
C GLY A 43 12.74 17.30 -2.97
N LEU A 44 12.72 16.65 -1.79
CA LEU A 44 13.91 16.41 -0.97
C LEU A 44 14.79 15.26 -1.49
N LEU A 45 14.44 14.62 -2.61
CA LEU A 45 15.22 13.52 -3.21
C LEU A 45 16.71 13.88 -3.36
N ASN A 46 17.04 15.14 -3.62
CA ASN A 46 18.41 15.60 -3.86
C ASN A 46 19.14 16.12 -2.61
N LYS A 47 18.52 16.14 -1.43
CA LYS A 47 19.14 16.64 -0.19
C LYS A 47 20.24 15.70 0.30
N ASP A 48 21.50 16.10 0.28
CA ASP A 48 22.66 15.24 0.61
C ASP A 48 22.61 14.64 2.02
N ASP A 49 22.21 15.44 3.01
CA ASP A 49 22.09 15.10 4.42
C ASP A 49 20.65 14.69 4.81
N LEU A 50 19.98 13.90 3.97
CA LEU A 50 18.60 13.47 4.22
C LEU A 50 18.50 12.60 5.48
N THR A 51 17.63 13.01 6.41
CA THR A 51 17.37 12.32 7.67
C THR A 51 15.90 11.93 7.81
N LEU A 52 15.60 11.06 8.79
CA LEU A 52 14.21 10.74 9.14
C LEU A 52 13.42 11.95 9.68
N ASN A 53 14.08 12.99 10.20
CA ASN A 53 13.37 14.18 10.66
C ASN A 53 12.81 14.98 9.47
N ASP A 54 13.48 14.90 8.31
CA ASP A 54 13.01 15.52 7.08
C ASP A 54 11.74 14.82 6.58
N THR A 55 11.64 13.49 6.76
CA THR A 55 10.55 12.70 6.19
C THR A 55 9.43 12.34 7.17
N ARG A 56 9.71 12.31 8.47
CA ARG A 56 8.79 11.82 9.52
C ARG A 56 8.39 12.86 10.56
N GLY A 57 8.50 14.14 10.23
CA GLY A 57 8.00 15.22 11.08
C GLY A 57 6.50 15.06 11.40
N GLU A 58 6.10 15.41 12.63
CA GLU A 58 4.70 15.28 13.12
C GLU A 58 3.67 15.94 12.20
N ARG A 59 4.03 17.05 11.54
CA ARG A 59 3.16 17.75 10.57
C ARG A 59 2.77 16.92 9.34
N PHE A 60 3.51 15.86 9.04
CA PHE A 60 3.28 15.00 7.87
C PHE A 60 2.51 13.73 8.23
N ARG A 61 2.21 13.53 9.51
CA ARG A 61 1.70 12.29 10.06
C ARG A 61 0.20 12.19 9.88
N PHE A 62 -0.28 11.07 9.35
CA PHE A 62 -1.70 10.80 9.22
C PHE A 62 -2.04 9.33 9.48
N ASP A 63 -3.31 9.08 9.76
CA ASP A 63 -3.89 7.75 9.92
C ASP A 63 -4.55 7.34 8.58
N PRO A 64 -4.04 6.31 7.90
CA PRO A 64 -4.47 5.98 6.55
C PRO A 64 -5.69 5.06 6.50
N VAL A 65 -6.41 5.13 5.39
CA VAL A 65 -7.18 4.00 4.84
C VAL A 65 -6.24 3.18 3.96
N LEU A 66 -6.07 1.90 4.28
CA LEU A 66 -5.34 0.98 3.40
C LEU A 66 -6.27 0.43 2.33
N ALA A 67 -5.82 0.46 1.08
CA ALA A 67 -6.58 -0.03 -0.07
C ALA A 67 -5.66 -0.50 -1.20
N CYS A 68 -6.25 -1.17 -2.20
CA CYS A 68 -5.58 -1.57 -3.43
C CYS A 68 -6.10 -0.73 -4.60
N GLY A 69 -5.29 -0.56 -5.64
CA GLY A 69 -5.73 -0.02 -6.94
C GLY A 69 -6.43 -1.06 -7.82
N THR A 70 -6.59 -2.29 -7.33
CA THR A 70 -7.21 -3.42 -8.03
C THR A 70 -8.21 -4.13 -7.12
N LEU A 71 -9.27 -4.69 -7.72
CA LEU A 71 -10.28 -5.47 -7.00
C LEU A 71 -9.67 -6.77 -6.46
N GLU A 72 -8.81 -7.42 -7.24
CA GLU A 72 -8.15 -8.67 -6.89
C GLU A 72 -7.29 -8.52 -5.62
N GLY A 73 -6.56 -7.41 -5.50
CA GLY A 73 -5.82 -7.07 -4.28
C GLY A 73 -6.75 -6.95 -3.07
N ALA A 74 -7.85 -6.20 -3.19
CA ALA A 74 -8.82 -6.04 -2.11
C ALA A 74 -9.50 -7.36 -1.71
N LEU A 75 -9.83 -8.22 -2.69
CA LEU A 75 -10.37 -9.55 -2.45
C LEU A 75 -9.37 -10.44 -1.69
N HIS A 76 -8.07 -10.36 -1.99
CA HIS A 76 -7.05 -11.07 -1.22
C HIS A 76 -7.09 -10.69 0.26
N TYR A 77 -7.15 -9.39 0.56
CA TYR A 77 -7.26 -8.92 1.94
C TYR A 77 -8.57 -9.36 2.61
N ALA A 78 -9.71 -9.17 1.93
CA ALA A 78 -11.03 -9.49 2.48
C ALA A 78 -11.28 -10.99 2.71
N CYS A 79 -10.80 -11.83 1.79
CA CYS A 79 -11.15 -13.26 1.77
C CYS A 79 -10.07 -14.17 2.33
N LYS A 80 -8.79 -13.81 2.26
CA LYS A 80 -7.67 -14.71 2.64
C LYS A 80 -6.83 -14.18 3.78
N PHE A 81 -6.46 -12.90 3.74
CA PHE A 81 -5.54 -12.35 4.74
C PHE A 81 -6.23 -12.14 6.10
N ASN A 82 -7.46 -11.62 6.08
CA ASN A 82 -8.21 -11.26 7.27
C ASN A 82 -9.25 -12.31 7.70
N SER A 83 -9.60 -13.26 6.84
CA SER A 83 -10.58 -14.32 7.15
C SER A 83 -9.90 -15.51 7.81
N GLN A 84 -10.04 -15.63 9.14
CA GLN A 84 -9.54 -16.77 9.92
C GLN A 84 -10.67 -17.65 10.50
N SER A 85 -11.94 -17.37 10.20
CA SER A 85 -13.08 -18.18 10.68
C SER A 85 -14.28 -18.11 9.74
N ASP A 86 -15.10 -19.17 9.75
CA ASP A 86 -16.33 -19.29 8.94
C ASP A 86 -17.43 -18.28 9.34
N THR A 87 -17.28 -17.62 10.49
CA THR A 87 -18.19 -16.57 10.97
C THR A 87 -17.93 -15.20 10.35
N ARG A 88 -16.91 -15.09 9.51
CA ARG A 88 -16.49 -13.83 8.90
C ARG A 88 -17.07 -13.64 7.50
N ASN A 89 -17.54 -12.43 7.22
CA ASN A 89 -18.04 -12.04 5.92
C ASN A 89 -17.09 -11.02 5.26
N PRO A 90 -16.56 -11.28 4.06
CA PRO A 90 -15.79 -10.30 3.32
C PRO A 90 -16.67 -9.14 2.85
N ILE A 91 -16.12 -7.93 2.88
CA ILE A 91 -16.72 -6.71 2.34
C ILE A 91 -15.68 -6.04 1.44
N ILE A 92 -16.11 -5.60 0.27
CA ILE A 92 -15.36 -4.72 -0.63
C ILE A 92 -16.00 -3.34 -0.60
N VAL A 93 -15.16 -2.31 -0.46
CA VAL A 93 -15.54 -0.91 -0.60
C VAL A 93 -14.82 -0.36 -1.82
N GLU A 94 -15.56 0.07 -2.83
CA GLU A 94 -15.06 0.76 -4.02
C GLU A 94 -15.27 2.26 -3.83
N PHE A 95 -14.23 3.05 -4.06
CA PHE A 95 -14.28 4.49 -3.87
C PHE A 95 -13.26 5.24 -4.74
N ASP A 96 -13.53 6.50 -5.00
CA ASP A 96 -12.57 7.40 -5.65
C ASP A 96 -11.77 8.20 -4.60
N ALA A 97 -10.51 8.49 -4.91
CA ALA A 97 -9.68 9.40 -4.13
C ALA A 97 -8.81 10.27 -5.03
N GLU A 98 -8.52 11.48 -4.58
CA GLU A 98 -7.62 12.40 -5.28
C GLU A 98 -6.19 11.86 -5.26
N LYS A 99 -5.45 12.08 -6.35
CA LYS A 99 -4.05 11.64 -6.46
C LYS A 99 -3.20 12.26 -5.36
N SER A 100 -3.50 13.51 -5.00
CA SER A 100 -2.84 14.20 -3.88
C SER A 100 -3.04 13.47 -2.56
N ASP A 101 -4.04 12.61 -2.42
CA ASP A 101 -4.43 11.99 -1.15
C ASP A 101 -3.91 10.56 -0.97
N VAL A 102 -3.06 10.12 -1.91
CA VAL A 102 -2.61 8.73 -2.04
C VAL A 102 -1.11 8.64 -1.85
N LEU A 103 -0.67 7.68 -1.04
CA LEU A 103 0.71 7.21 -0.95
C LEU A 103 0.74 5.72 -1.24
N ILE A 104 1.87 5.20 -1.68
CA ILE A 104 2.12 3.76 -1.71
C ILE A 104 2.22 3.25 -0.26
N ASP A 105 1.63 2.09 0.03
CA ASP A 105 1.88 1.45 1.30
C ASP A 105 3.25 0.77 1.32
N GLY A 106 4.26 1.50 1.78
CA GLY A 106 5.64 1.02 1.79
C GLY A 106 5.94 -0.08 2.81
N VAL A 107 5.07 -0.29 3.81
CA VAL A 107 5.33 -1.21 4.94
C VAL A 107 5.48 -2.65 4.48
N ASP A 108 4.68 -3.06 3.49
CA ASP A 108 4.63 -4.46 3.10
C ASP A 108 5.86 -4.91 2.29
N TYR A 109 6.62 -3.97 1.69
CA TYR A 109 7.80 -4.35 0.90
C TYR A 109 8.74 -3.22 0.43
N ALA A 110 8.27 -1.97 0.27
CA ALA A 110 9.14 -0.89 -0.24
C ALA A 110 10.39 -0.71 0.64
N TYR A 111 10.21 -0.71 1.96
CA TYR A 111 11.32 -0.56 2.89
C TYR A 111 12.30 -1.73 2.84
N ASP A 112 11.83 -2.95 2.56
CA ASP A 112 12.70 -4.13 2.45
C ASP A 112 13.56 -4.06 1.18
N LEU A 113 12.97 -3.66 0.05
CA LEU A 113 13.71 -3.46 -1.22
C LEU A 113 14.80 -2.40 -1.09
N PHE A 114 14.52 -1.31 -0.36
CA PHE A 114 15.47 -0.22 -0.17
C PHE A 114 16.59 -0.58 0.80
N GLN A 115 16.31 -1.43 1.78
CA GLN A 115 17.29 -1.90 2.75
C GLN A 115 18.13 -3.08 2.25
N ALA A 116 17.72 -3.73 1.17
CA ALA A 116 18.46 -4.82 0.54
C ALA A 116 19.83 -4.39 -0.01
N ASN A 117 20.70 -5.37 -0.27
CA ASN A 117 21.93 -5.15 -1.02
C ASN A 117 21.62 -5.12 -2.52
N GLN A 118 22.10 -4.10 -3.25
CA GLN A 118 21.89 -3.98 -4.69
C GLN A 118 22.43 -5.15 -5.51
N ASP A 119 23.37 -5.91 -4.97
CA ASP A 119 24.02 -7.03 -5.65
C ASP A 119 23.09 -8.24 -5.84
N PHE A 120 21.89 -8.22 -5.24
CA PHE A 120 20.90 -9.27 -5.48
C PHE A 120 20.38 -9.22 -6.92
N LYS A 121 20.58 -10.33 -7.63
CA LYS A 121 20.23 -10.47 -9.03
C LYS A 121 18.74 -10.18 -9.26
N GLY A 122 18.46 -9.20 -10.12
CA GLY A 122 17.10 -8.84 -10.52
C GLY A 122 16.42 -7.80 -9.64
N LEU A 123 17.04 -7.37 -8.52
CA LEU A 123 16.47 -6.35 -7.65
C LEU A 123 16.22 -5.00 -8.37
N PRO A 124 17.15 -4.45 -9.18
CA PRO A 124 16.88 -3.24 -9.96
C PRO A 124 15.71 -3.39 -10.95
N ALA A 125 15.61 -4.55 -11.62
CA ALA A 125 14.52 -4.82 -12.56
C ALA A 125 13.17 -4.90 -11.84
N ALA A 126 13.11 -5.62 -10.70
CA ALA A 126 11.91 -5.71 -9.90
C ALA A 126 11.44 -4.33 -9.38
N VAL A 127 12.36 -3.47 -8.95
CA VAL A 127 12.02 -2.10 -8.53
C VAL A 127 11.46 -1.30 -9.71
N ALA A 128 12.08 -1.37 -10.89
CA ALA A 128 11.58 -0.69 -12.09
C ALA A 128 10.20 -1.22 -12.53
N ASP A 129 9.98 -2.54 -12.46
CA ASP A 129 8.70 -3.16 -12.82
C ASP A 129 7.57 -2.77 -11.86
N ILE A 130 7.88 -2.52 -10.59
CA ILE A 130 6.86 -2.22 -9.57
C ILE A 130 6.61 -0.71 -9.41
N TYR A 131 7.67 0.10 -9.54
CA TYR A 131 7.67 1.53 -9.20
C TYR A 131 8.15 2.45 -10.32
N GLY A 132 8.53 1.90 -11.46
CA GLY A 132 9.01 2.64 -12.61
C GLY A 132 10.44 3.13 -12.45
N GLU A 133 10.96 3.78 -13.50
CA GLU A 133 12.32 4.34 -13.52
C GLU A 133 12.55 5.35 -12.40
N LYS A 134 11.53 6.13 -12.05
CA LYS A 134 11.64 7.09 -10.94
C LYS A 134 11.75 6.37 -9.58
N GLY A 135 11.00 5.29 -9.35
CA GLY A 135 11.19 4.46 -8.17
C GLY A 135 12.60 3.87 -8.11
N LEU A 136 13.14 3.43 -9.25
CA LEU A 136 14.51 2.94 -9.35
C LEU A 136 15.55 4.03 -9.03
N LEU A 137 15.29 5.30 -9.36
CA LEU A 137 16.16 6.42 -8.99
C LEU A 137 16.27 6.56 -7.46
N TYR A 138 15.15 6.53 -6.74
CA TYR A 138 15.15 6.53 -5.27
C TYR A 138 15.92 5.33 -4.70
N ALA A 139 15.68 4.13 -5.25
CA ALA A 139 16.31 2.90 -4.78
C ALA A 139 17.84 2.90 -5.01
N ARG A 140 18.32 3.33 -6.17
CA ARG A 140 19.76 3.45 -6.46
C ARG A 140 20.46 4.38 -5.47
N ARG A 141 19.83 5.51 -5.15
CA ARG A 141 20.36 6.44 -4.15
C ARG A 141 20.38 5.81 -2.76
N ALA A 142 19.36 5.03 -2.40
CA ALA A 142 19.32 4.31 -1.14
C ALA A 142 20.44 3.26 -1.07
N TRP A 143 20.64 2.46 -2.11
CA TRP A 143 21.69 1.44 -2.14
C TRP A 143 23.11 2.01 -2.13
N ALA A 144 23.32 3.21 -2.67
CA ALA A 144 24.59 3.93 -2.57
C ALA A 144 24.89 4.42 -1.14
N SER A 145 23.87 4.59 -0.30
CA SER A 145 24.04 5.03 1.09
C SER A 145 24.41 3.86 2.01
N GLN A 146 25.33 4.12 2.95
CA GLN A 146 25.67 3.20 4.02
C GLN A 146 24.84 3.42 5.30
N ASP A 147 24.07 4.51 5.38
CA ASP A 147 23.21 4.81 6.53
C ASP A 147 21.81 4.19 6.36
N PRO A 148 21.42 3.22 7.21
CA PRO A 148 20.09 2.63 7.16
C PRO A 148 18.96 3.65 7.31
N LYS A 149 19.16 4.74 8.07
CA LYS A 149 18.13 5.77 8.26
C LYS A 149 17.91 6.57 6.99
N CYS A 150 18.99 6.92 6.28
CA CYS A 150 18.91 7.54 4.97
C CYS A 150 18.15 6.66 3.96
N LYS A 151 18.37 5.34 3.96
CA LYS A 151 17.63 4.40 3.08
C LYS A 151 16.12 4.44 3.34
N ILE A 152 15.74 4.44 4.62
CA ILE A 152 14.32 4.54 5.03
C ILE A 152 13.73 5.89 4.63
N ALA A 153 14.47 6.99 4.85
CA ALA A 153 14.01 8.32 4.42
C ALA A 153 13.79 8.39 2.90
N LEU A 154 14.67 7.79 2.10
CA LEU A 154 14.50 7.72 0.65
C LEU A 154 13.28 6.90 0.24
N ALA A 155 12.99 5.81 0.96
CA ALA A 155 11.76 5.05 0.75
C ALA A 155 10.52 5.88 1.13
N ASP A 156 10.55 6.62 2.24
CA ASP A 156 9.47 7.53 2.64
C ASP A 156 9.19 8.59 1.54
N LEU A 157 10.25 9.14 0.92
CA LEU A 157 10.10 10.08 -0.21
C LEU A 157 9.48 9.41 -1.43
N MET A 158 9.97 8.22 -1.81
CA MET A 158 9.49 7.48 -2.98
C MET A 158 7.99 7.17 -2.89
N VAL A 159 7.53 6.67 -1.73
CA VAL A 159 6.12 6.27 -1.57
C VAL A 159 5.15 7.45 -1.62
N ALA A 160 5.65 8.68 -1.45
CA ALA A 160 4.88 9.92 -1.56
C ALA A 160 5.05 10.63 -2.92
N ASP A 161 5.93 10.16 -3.81
CA ASP A 161 6.15 10.78 -5.11
C ASP A 161 4.95 10.53 -6.05
N PRO A 162 4.26 11.57 -6.55
CA PRO A 162 3.07 11.41 -7.37
C PRO A 162 3.28 10.60 -8.66
N GLU A 163 4.46 10.66 -9.25
CA GLU A 163 4.77 9.92 -10.49
C GLU A 163 5.00 8.44 -10.18
N VAL A 164 5.66 8.13 -9.07
CA VAL A 164 5.83 6.75 -8.60
C VAL A 164 4.50 6.15 -8.17
N VAL A 165 3.65 6.91 -7.47
CA VAL A 165 2.28 6.52 -7.10
C VAL A 165 1.45 6.16 -8.34
N GLU A 166 1.51 6.97 -9.39
CA GLU A 166 0.77 6.74 -10.62
C GLU A 166 1.26 5.50 -11.38
N PHE A 167 2.57 5.33 -11.49
CA PHE A 167 3.14 4.13 -12.07
C PHE A 167 2.71 2.88 -11.30
N HIS A 168 2.84 2.91 -9.97
CA HIS A 168 2.46 1.79 -9.11
C HIS A 168 0.96 1.49 -9.17
N TYR A 169 0.12 2.52 -9.35
CA TYR A 169 -1.31 2.35 -9.54
C TYR A 169 -1.66 1.62 -10.84
N CYS A 170 -0.90 1.86 -11.91
CA CYS A 170 -1.03 1.17 -13.18
C CYS A 170 -0.40 -0.23 -13.19
N ASN A 171 0.42 -0.58 -12.20
CA ASN A 171 1.03 -1.90 -12.10
C ASN A 171 -0.04 -3.00 -12.00
N ARG A 172 0.09 -4.03 -12.84
CA ARG A 172 -0.77 -5.23 -12.87
C ARG A 172 0.02 -6.51 -12.59
N ASN A 173 1.30 -6.42 -12.29
CA ASN A 173 2.10 -7.58 -11.89
C ASN A 173 1.65 -8.05 -10.52
N LEU A 174 1.28 -9.32 -10.40
CA LEU A 174 0.97 -9.90 -9.10
C LEU A 174 2.28 -10.14 -8.33
N ILE A 175 2.43 -9.52 -7.18
CA ILE A 175 3.61 -9.59 -6.32
C ILE A 175 3.30 -10.54 -5.16
N LYS A 176 4.16 -11.53 -4.92
CA LYS A 176 4.14 -12.36 -3.72
C LYS A 176 5.16 -11.81 -2.73
N ALA A 177 4.67 -11.14 -1.69
CA ALA A 177 5.50 -10.60 -0.61
C ALA A 177 5.79 -11.62 0.48
N SER A 178 4.86 -12.52 0.75
CA SER A 178 5.05 -13.65 1.65
C SER A 178 4.12 -14.80 1.27
N ASP A 179 4.14 -15.92 2.00
CA ASP A 179 3.20 -17.02 1.78
C ASP A 179 1.73 -16.63 2.01
N LYS A 180 1.50 -15.55 2.77
CA LYS A 180 0.17 -15.07 3.12
C LYS A 180 -0.25 -13.83 2.36
N LEU A 181 0.69 -13.11 1.74
CA LEU A 181 0.44 -11.80 1.15
C LEU A 181 0.78 -11.75 -0.34
N MET A 182 -0.25 -11.51 -1.14
CA MET A 182 -0.14 -11.24 -2.57
C MET A 182 -1.01 -10.04 -2.94
N PHE A 183 -0.47 -9.15 -3.76
CA PHE A 183 -1.17 -7.95 -4.23
C PHE A 183 -0.55 -7.47 -5.54
N HIS A 184 -1.29 -6.67 -6.30
CA HIS A 184 -0.74 -5.94 -7.45
C HIS A 184 -0.12 -4.61 -7.01
N ASN A 185 -0.86 -3.91 -6.16
CA ASN A 185 -0.49 -2.64 -5.57
C ASN A 185 -1.22 -2.42 -4.25
N ALA A 186 -0.61 -1.64 -3.37
CA ALA A 186 -1.13 -1.32 -2.05
C ALA A 186 -0.86 0.16 -1.76
N PHE A 187 -1.86 0.82 -1.17
CA PHE A 187 -1.86 2.26 -0.97
C PHE A 187 -2.33 2.61 0.44
N ALA A 188 -1.79 3.71 0.94
CA ALA A 188 -2.23 4.41 2.14
C ALA A 188 -2.87 5.73 1.72
N LEU A 189 -4.18 5.85 1.96
CA LEU A 189 -4.98 7.01 1.57
C LEU A 189 -5.30 7.87 2.78
N MET A 190 -5.26 9.19 2.61
CA MET A 190 -5.66 10.11 3.66
C MET A 190 -7.13 9.95 4.02
N ARG A 191 -7.43 10.19 5.29
CA ARG A 191 -8.78 10.16 5.83
C ARG A 191 -9.30 11.57 6.07
N PRO A 192 -10.64 11.74 6.13
CA PRO A 192 -11.66 10.73 5.85
C PRO A 192 -11.82 10.45 4.35
N ILE A 193 -12.24 9.23 3.98
CA ILE A 193 -12.86 9.02 2.65
C ILE A 193 -14.34 9.35 2.82
N PRO A 194 -14.86 10.42 2.21
CA PRO A 194 -16.24 10.84 2.44
C PRO A 194 -17.24 9.87 1.82
N ALA A 195 -18.46 9.82 2.35
CA ALA A 195 -19.55 9.00 1.80
C ALA A 195 -19.80 9.29 0.31
N SER A 196 -19.66 10.55 -0.11
CA SER A 196 -19.81 10.97 -1.52
C SER A 196 -18.75 10.39 -2.46
N ALA A 197 -17.62 9.91 -1.94
CA ALA A 197 -16.59 9.23 -2.71
C ALA A 197 -16.79 7.71 -2.77
N ILE A 198 -17.68 7.16 -1.93
CA ILE A 198 -18.00 5.73 -1.92
C ILE A 198 -18.89 5.43 -3.13
N MET A 199 -18.39 4.60 -4.03
CA MET A 199 -19.09 4.19 -5.24
C MET A 199 -19.93 2.95 -5.00
N ASN A 200 -19.37 1.98 -4.28
CA ASN A 200 -20.05 0.73 -3.99
C ASN A 200 -19.53 0.11 -2.69
N VAL A 201 -20.40 -0.63 -2.03
CA VAL A 201 -20.07 -1.46 -0.87
C VAL A 201 -20.82 -2.77 -1.03
N TYR A 202 -20.12 -3.90 -1.01
CA TYR A 202 -20.76 -5.19 -1.23
C TYR A 202 -19.95 -6.35 -0.64
N SER A 203 -20.63 -7.48 -0.40
CA SER A 203 -19.96 -8.75 -0.12
C SER A 203 -19.71 -9.48 -1.44
N PRO A 204 -18.46 -9.88 -1.74
CA PRO A 204 -18.17 -10.58 -2.98
C PRO A 204 -18.81 -11.97 -2.99
N CYS A 205 -19.36 -12.37 -4.14
CA CYS A 205 -19.92 -13.70 -4.33
C CYS A 205 -18.83 -14.67 -4.80
N GLY A 206 -18.67 -15.79 -4.09
CA GLY A 206 -17.82 -16.91 -4.52
C GLY A 206 -16.39 -16.88 -3.97
N PRO A 207 -15.64 -17.99 -4.16
CA PRO A 207 -14.30 -18.13 -3.61
C PRO A 207 -13.28 -17.28 -4.39
N TYR A 208 -12.48 -16.49 -3.67
CA TYR A 208 -11.33 -15.81 -4.25
C TYR A 208 -10.19 -16.81 -4.52
N ARG A 209 -9.65 -16.77 -5.74
CA ARG A 209 -8.47 -17.56 -6.14
C ARG A 209 -7.42 -16.62 -6.71
N PRO A 210 -6.29 -16.40 -6.02
CA PRO A 210 -5.22 -15.55 -6.53
C PRO A 210 -4.59 -16.19 -7.78
N GLY A 211 -4.13 -15.34 -8.71
CA GLY A 211 -3.36 -15.77 -9.87
C GLY A 211 -1.95 -16.25 -9.51
N LYS A 212 -1.15 -16.58 -10.53
CA LYS A 212 0.28 -16.90 -10.36
C LYS A 212 1.07 -15.60 -10.20
N PRO A 213 1.97 -15.49 -9.19
CA PRO A 213 2.78 -14.30 -9.02
C PRO A 213 3.75 -14.12 -10.18
N HIS A 214 3.93 -12.87 -10.61
CA HIS A 214 4.95 -12.45 -11.55
C HIS A 214 6.28 -12.20 -10.84
N VAL A 215 6.22 -11.57 -9.66
CA VAL A 215 7.38 -11.29 -8.81
C VAL A 215 7.22 -12.03 -7.49
N VAL A 216 8.25 -12.75 -7.06
CA VAL A 216 8.34 -13.35 -5.72
C VAL A 216 9.44 -12.62 -4.97
N LEU A 217 9.08 -11.83 -3.95
CA LEU A 217 10.02 -10.92 -3.32
C LEU A 217 11.15 -11.63 -2.57
N ASN A 218 10.89 -12.79 -1.97
CA ASN A 218 11.94 -13.58 -1.32
C ASN A 218 13.04 -13.99 -2.32
N ASP A 219 12.66 -14.40 -3.52
CA ASP A 219 13.61 -14.76 -4.59
C ASP A 219 14.48 -13.55 -4.98
N VAL A 220 13.86 -12.36 -5.05
CA VAL A 220 14.56 -11.10 -5.38
C VAL A 220 15.46 -10.62 -4.25
N LEU A 221 15.07 -10.87 -2.99
CA LEU A 221 15.81 -10.47 -1.78
C LEU A 221 16.83 -11.53 -1.32
N GLY A 222 16.89 -12.68 -1.98
CA GLY A 222 17.76 -13.80 -1.60
C GLY A 222 17.42 -14.44 -0.26
N ARG A 223 16.13 -14.53 0.10
CA ARG A 223 15.62 -15.09 1.35
C ARG A 223 14.87 -16.41 1.17
#